data_AF-A0A924QM81-F1
#
_entry.id   AF-A0A924QM81-F1
#
_cell.length_a   1.000
_cell.length_b   1.000
_cell.length_c   1.000
_cell.angle_alpha   90.00
_cell.angle_beta   90.00
_cell.angle_gamma   90.00
#
_symmetry.space_group_name_H-M   'P 1'
#
loop_
_entity.id
_entity.type
_entity.pdbx_description
1 polymer ?
#
loop_
_entity_poly.entity_id
_entity_poly.type
_entity_poly.pdbx_seq_one_letter_code
_entity_poly.pdbx_strand_id
1 'polypeptide(L)'
;FPDDNFASEAWKGDMDDVRLWNTQRTQSQVQTNMNNELVGNESGLVAYYKLNQAIAGGTNTGWSIAFNAVSNTNNGTLNTFALSGATSNWVTGTVPSLAATADATLTSLTTTAGAISPTFAAATVAYTASVSNATTSVTVTPTKSDANANIQVRVNGGAYATINSGSASSALALNVGSNTIDVLITAQDGTTIKTYTLIVTRISVLGLDQNGQPTTNPSNLLNKNGAKGAGGSVDKNGRILN
;
A
#
# COMPACT_ATOMS: atom_id res chain seq x y z
N PHE A 1 -53.80 -23.26 -16.34
CA PHE A 1 -52.43 -22.86 -16.00
C PHE A 1 -52.42 -22.42 -14.54
N PRO A 2 -52.24 -23.37 -13.61
CA PRO A 2 -51.12 -23.19 -12.69
C PRO A 2 -50.57 -24.54 -12.16
N ASP A 3 -49.33 -24.89 -12.49
CA ASP A 3 -48.56 -25.88 -11.72
C ASP A 3 -47.04 -25.70 -11.86
N ASP A 4 -46.57 -24.45 -11.92
CA ASP A 4 -45.14 -24.20 -11.82
C ASP A 4 -44.81 -24.04 -10.33
N ASN A 5 -44.84 -25.17 -9.63
CA ASN A 5 -44.26 -25.28 -8.31
C ASN A 5 -42.74 -25.22 -8.46
N PHE A 6 -42.16 -24.01 -8.45
CA PHE A 6 -40.72 -23.75 -8.60
C PHE A 6 -39.82 -24.54 -7.61
N ALA A 7 -40.40 -25.19 -6.60
CA ALA A 7 -39.68 -26.06 -5.67
C ALA A 7 -39.29 -27.44 -6.26
N SER A 8 -39.84 -27.88 -7.40
CA SER A 8 -39.53 -29.21 -7.98
C SER A 8 -38.48 -29.22 -9.09
N GLU A 9 -38.01 -28.07 -9.55
CA GLU A 9 -37.00 -27.97 -10.61
C GLU A 9 -35.57 -27.84 -10.06
N ALA A 10 -35.23 -28.72 -9.10
CA ALA A 10 -33.86 -28.77 -8.60
C ALA A 10 -32.91 -29.20 -9.73
N TRP A 11 -31.96 -28.33 -10.05
CA TRP A 11 -30.90 -28.65 -11.00
C TRP A 11 -30.01 -29.76 -10.44
N LYS A 12 -29.71 -30.77 -11.27
CA LYS A 12 -28.91 -31.94 -10.90
C LYS A 12 -27.54 -31.87 -11.56
N GLY A 13 -26.58 -31.30 -10.85
CA GLY A 13 -25.18 -31.26 -11.28
C GLY A 13 -24.29 -30.51 -10.28
N ASP A 14 -23.09 -30.16 -10.75
CA ASP A 14 -22.07 -29.42 -9.99
C ASP A 14 -21.88 -28.01 -10.55
N MET A 15 -22.02 -26.98 -9.71
CA MET A 15 -21.73 -25.60 -10.09
C MET A 15 -20.35 -25.19 -9.58
N ASP A 16 -19.64 -24.42 -10.38
CA ASP A 16 -18.37 -23.80 -10.03
C ASP A 16 -18.36 -22.38 -10.58
N ASP A 17 -17.64 -21.48 -9.92
CA ASP A 17 -17.23 -20.20 -10.48
C ASP A 17 -18.33 -19.25 -11.00
N VAL A 18 -19.45 -19.17 -10.27
CA VAL A 18 -20.65 -18.43 -10.67
C VAL A 18 -20.45 -16.92 -10.55
N ARG A 19 -20.62 -16.18 -11.65
CA ARG A 19 -20.35 -14.73 -11.74
C ARG A 19 -21.55 -13.96 -12.30
N LEU A 20 -21.85 -12.81 -11.74
CA LEU A 20 -22.84 -11.86 -12.25
C LEU A 20 -22.16 -10.54 -12.59
N TRP A 21 -22.45 -10.01 -13.79
CA TRP A 21 -21.90 -8.74 -14.28
C TRP A 21 -23.03 -7.76 -14.59
N ASN A 22 -22.83 -6.47 -14.30
CA ASN A 22 -23.70 -5.38 -14.78
C ASN A 22 -23.21 -4.75 -16.08
N THR A 23 -22.18 -5.34 -16.69
CA THR A 23 -21.62 -4.94 -17.98
C THR A 23 -21.78 -6.09 -18.97
N GLN A 24 -22.03 -5.73 -20.23
CA GLN A 24 -22.00 -6.72 -21.31
C GLN A 24 -20.58 -7.24 -21.49
N ARG A 25 -20.42 -8.56 -21.45
CA ARG A 25 -19.14 -9.23 -21.71
C ARG A 25 -18.99 -9.50 -23.20
N THR A 26 -17.81 -9.24 -23.74
CA THR A 26 -17.48 -9.64 -25.12
C THR A 26 -17.15 -11.12 -25.18
N GLN A 27 -17.27 -11.73 -26.36
CA GLN A 27 -16.90 -13.14 -26.56
C GLN A 27 -15.46 -13.42 -26.12
N SER A 28 -14.50 -12.56 -26.51
CA SER A 28 -13.10 -12.69 -26.11
C SER A 28 -12.93 -12.61 -24.59
N GLN A 29 -13.61 -11.68 -23.91
CA GLN A 29 -13.57 -11.59 -22.45
C GLN A 29 -14.13 -12.84 -21.77
N VAL A 30 -15.20 -13.44 -22.31
CA VAL A 30 -15.75 -14.69 -21.80
C VAL A 30 -14.75 -15.82 -22.01
N GLN A 31 -14.21 -15.99 -23.21
CA GLN A 31 -13.24 -17.04 -23.51
C GLN A 31 -11.96 -16.93 -22.68
N THR A 32 -11.45 -15.71 -22.47
CA THR A 32 -10.27 -15.48 -21.62
C THR A 32 -10.55 -15.83 -20.17
N ASN A 33 -11.74 -15.53 -19.65
CA ASN A 33 -12.01 -15.64 -18.21
C ASN A 33 -12.75 -16.93 -17.82
N MET A 34 -13.37 -17.65 -18.74
CA MET A 34 -14.26 -18.78 -18.42
C MET A 34 -13.55 -19.95 -17.71
N ASN A 35 -12.23 -20.08 -17.89
CA ASN A 35 -11.42 -21.13 -17.26
C ASN A 35 -10.38 -20.56 -16.28
N ASN A 36 -10.60 -19.33 -15.80
CA ASN A 36 -9.68 -18.64 -14.90
C ASN A 36 -10.47 -18.06 -13.72
N GLU A 37 -10.18 -18.47 -12.49
CA GLU A 37 -10.82 -17.91 -11.29
C GLU A 37 -10.49 -16.41 -11.18
N LEU A 38 -11.46 -15.54 -10.90
CA LEU A 38 -11.24 -14.10 -10.85
C LEU A 38 -10.82 -13.61 -9.45
N VAL A 39 -10.46 -12.34 -9.36
CA VAL A 39 -10.04 -11.70 -8.09
C VAL A 39 -11.27 -11.30 -7.27
N GLY A 40 -12.34 -10.85 -7.94
CA GLY A 40 -13.54 -10.29 -7.31
C GLY A 40 -13.61 -8.76 -7.37
N ASN A 41 -12.54 -8.07 -7.81
CA ASN A 41 -12.49 -6.61 -7.93
C ASN A 41 -12.66 -6.11 -9.38
N GLU A 42 -13.06 -6.98 -10.30
CA GLU A 42 -13.18 -6.65 -11.72
C GLU A 42 -14.29 -5.61 -11.97
N SER A 43 -14.00 -4.64 -12.85
CA SER A 43 -14.97 -3.61 -13.21
C SER A 43 -16.25 -4.21 -13.80
N GLY A 44 -17.37 -3.90 -13.16
CA GLY A 44 -18.69 -4.37 -13.54
C GLY A 44 -19.05 -5.77 -13.06
N LEU A 45 -18.21 -6.43 -12.26
CA LEU A 45 -18.56 -7.64 -11.54
C LEU A 45 -19.41 -7.26 -10.31
N VAL A 46 -20.56 -7.88 -10.15
CA VAL A 46 -21.56 -7.56 -9.13
C VAL A 46 -21.61 -8.63 -8.03
N ALA A 47 -21.49 -9.90 -8.42
CA ALA A 47 -21.39 -11.01 -7.50
C ALA A 47 -20.49 -12.10 -8.07
N TYR A 48 -19.74 -12.76 -7.20
CA TYR A 48 -18.86 -13.84 -7.59
C TYR A 48 -18.77 -14.91 -6.50
N TYR A 49 -19.34 -16.08 -6.79
CA TYR A 49 -19.31 -17.23 -5.90
C TYR A 49 -18.33 -18.26 -6.48
N LYS A 50 -17.15 -18.34 -5.86
CA LYS A 50 -16.08 -19.26 -6.24
C LYS A 50 -16.41 -20.73 -5.93
N LEU A 51 -17.29 -20.96 -4.97
CA LEU A 51 -17.76 -22.28 -4.54
C LEU A 51 -16.66 -23.28 -4.10
N ASN A 52 -15.52 -22.77 -3.64
CA ASN A 52 -14.32 -23.54 -3.28
C ASN A 52 -13.87 -23.36 -1.80
N GLN A 53 -14.74 -22.85 -0.92
CA GLN A 53 -14.37 -22.47 0.45
C GLN A 53 -14.35 -23.62 1.48
N ALA A 54 -14.85 -24.81 1.14
CA ALA A 54 -15.00 -25.90 2.09
C ALA A 54 -14.53 -27.23 1.49
N ILE A 55 -14.56 -28.29 2.31
CA ILE A 55 -13.92 -29.56 1.97
C ILE A 55 -14.82 -30.35 1.01
N ALA A 56 -14.34 -30.67 -0.18
CA ALA A 56 -15.08 -31.45 -1.16
C ALA A 56 -15.54 -32.80 -0.59
N GLY A 57 -16.85 -33.08 -0.64
CA GLY A 57 -17.47 -34.28 -0.08
C GLY A 57 -17.29 -34.50 1.44
N GLY A 58 -16.76 -33.50 2.16
CA GLY A 58 -16.45 -33.58 3.58
C GLY A 58 -17.64 -33.39 4.53
N THR A 59 -17.36 -33.16 5.81
CA THR A 59 -18.37 -32.73 6.79
C THR A 59 -18.33 -31.21 6.91
N ASN A 60 -19.36 -30.55 6.37
CA ASN A 60 -19.43 -29.10 6.18
C ASN A 60 -20.70 -28.48 6.80
N THR A 61 -21.32 -29.14 7.79
CA THR A 61 -22.60 -28.73 8.38
C THR A 61 -22.60 -27.32 9.01
N GLY A 62 -21.42 -26.75 9.29
CA GLY A 62 -21.25 -25.35 9.72
C GLY A 62 -21.05 -24.34 8.59
N TRP A 63 -21.03 -24.77 7.33
CA TRP A 63 -20.69 -23.98 6.15
C TRP A 63 -21.87 -23.93 5.17
N SER A 64 -22.96 -23.28 5.57
CA SER A 64 -24.17 -23.11 4.75
C SER A 64 -24.18 -21.80 3.93
N ILE A 65 -23.02 -21.15 3.76
CA ILE A 65 -22.89 -19.85 3.11
C ILE A 65 -21.93 -19.94 1.92
N ALA A 66 -22.42 -19.51 0.75
CA ALA A 66 -21.62 -19.21 -0.42
C ALA A 66 -21.13 -17.76 -0.34
N PHE A 67 -19.83 -17.53 -0.10
CA PHE A 67 -19.32 -16.16 -0.01
C PHE A 67 -19.30 -15.47 -1.37
N ASN A 68 -19.70 -14.20 -1.39
CA ASN A 68 -19.50 -13.31 -2.52
C ASN A 68 -18.08 -12.72 -2.44
N ALA A 69 -17.25 -12.99 -3.44
CA ALA A 69 -15.87 -12.49 -3.51
C ALA A 69 -15.77 -11.00 -3.89
N VAL A 70 -16.86 -10.38 -4.36
CA VAL A 70 -16.90 -8.94 -4.69
C VAL A 70 -17.04 -8.07 -3.45
N SER A 71 -17.86 -8.51 -2.49
CA SER A 71 -18.15 -7.80 -1.24
C SER A 71 -18.66 -8.75 -0.18
N ASN A 72 -18.63 -8.32 1.09
CA ASN A 72 -19.23 -9.07 2.20
C ASN A 72 -20.78 -9.03 2.23
N THR A 73 -21.42 -8.47 1.21
CA THR A 73 -22.87 -8.38 1.03
C THR A 73 -23.34 -9.33 -0.06
N ASN A 74 -24.60 -9.74 -0.01
CA ASN A 74 -25.20 -10.71 -0.96
C ASN A 74 -24.47 -12.05 -0.98
N ASN A 75 -24.08 -12.58 0.19
CA ASN A 75 -23.66 -13.98 0.26
C ASN A 75 -24.84 -14.91 -0.05
N GLY A 76 -24.59 -16.00 -0.76
CA GLY A 76 -25.59 -17.03 -1.05
C GLY A 76 -25.84 -17.89 0.19
N THR A 77 -27.10 -18.22 0.46
CA THR A 77 -27.46 -19.21 1.49
C THR A 77 -27.73 -20.55 0.82
N LEU A 78 -27.03 -21.60 1.25
CA LEU A 78 -27.23 -22.95 0.76
C LEU A 78 -28.44 -23.57 1.45
N ASN A 79 -29.59 -23.53 0.77
CA ASN A 79 -30.84 -24.09 1.28
C ASN A 79 -30.95 -25.58 0.93
N THR A 80 -31.33 -26.42 1.90
CA THR A 80 -31.59 -27.87 1.71
C THR A 80 -30.38 -28.74 1.33
N PHE A 81 -29.16 -28.20 1.38
CA PHE A 81 -27.94 -28.97 1.13
C PHE A 81 -27.68 -29.96 2.28
N ALA A 82 -27.21 -31.17 1.94
CA ALA A 82 -26.89 -32.17 2.95
C ALA A 82 -25.61 -31.81 3.73
N LEU A 83 -24.60 -31.25 3.04
CA LEU A 83 -23.32 -30.81 3.63
C LEU A 83 -22.55 -31.89 4.43
N SER A 84 -22.89 -33.16 4.25
CA SER A 84 -22.22 -34.30 4.85
C SER A 84 -22.10 -35.42 3.82
N GLY A 85 -20.87 -35.82 3.48
CA GLY A 85 -20.61 -36.79 2.41
C GLY A 85 -20.71 -36.16 1.01
N ALA A 86 -20.70 -36.98 -0.04
CA ALA A 86 -20.56 -36.46 -1.41
C ALA A 86 -21.83 -35.85 -2.03
N THR A 87 -23.02 -36.17 -1.51
CA THR A 87 -24.28 -35.72 -2.10
C THR A 87 -24.65 -34.32 -1.64
N SER A 88 -24.97 -33.41 -2.56
CA SER A 88 -25.41 -32.04 -2.27
C SER A 88 -24.47 -31.36 -1.27
N ASN A 89 -23.20 -31.30 -1.65
CA ASN A 89 -22.09 -30.78 -0.86
C ASN A 89 -21.10 -30.05 -1.77
N TRP A 90 -20.09 -29.44 -1.16
CA TRP A 90 -18.96 -28.85 -1.86
C TRP A 90 -18.25 -29.90 -2.71
N VAL A 91 -17.77 -29.49 -3.89
CA VAL A 91 -17.06 -30.33 -4.87
C VAL A 91 -15.70 -29.72 -5.19
N THR A 92 -14.78 -30.51 -5.74
CA THR A 92 -13.49 -30.00 -6.20
C THR A 92 -13.71 -29.15 -7.45
N GLY A 93 -13.26 -27.90 -7.40
CA GLY A 93 -13.33 -26.98 -8.54
C GLY A 93 -12.55 -27.48 -9.76
N THR A 94 -13.00 -27.10 -10.95
CA THR A 94 -12.38 -27.50 -12.23
C THR A 94 -11.55 -26.38 -12.85
N VAL A 95 -11.76 -25.15 -12.39
CA VAL A 95 -10.93 -24.01 -12.76
C VAL A 95 -9.67 -23.97 -11.92
N PRO A 96 -8.48 -23.78 -12.52
CA PRO A 96 -7.33 -23.33 -11.77
C PRO A 96 -7.67 -21.99 -11.14
N SER A 97 -7.48 -21.87 -9.83
CA SER A 97 -7.44 -20.56 -9.19
C SER A 97 -6.45 -19.69 -9.94
N LEU A 98 -6.80 -18.47 -10.38
CA LEU A 98 -5.77 -17.50 -10.75
C LEU A 98 -4.96 -17.32 -9.47
N ALA A 99 -3.79 -17.94 -9.44
CA ALA A 99 -2.89 -17.80 -8.31
C ALA A 99 -2.67 -16.30 -8.14
N ALA A 100 -3.18 -15.78 -7.03
CA ALA A 100 -2.95 -14.40 -6.66
C ALA A 100 -1.44 -14.18 -6.72
N THR A 101 -1.00 -13.16 -7.46
CA THR A 101 0.42 -13.00 -7.71
C THR A 101 1.15 -12.67 -6.40
N ALA A 102 2.34 -13.25 -6.25
CA ALA A 102 3.27 -12.93 -5.17
C ALA A 102 4.17 -11.72 -5.50
N ASP A 103 3.87 -10.97 -6.57
CA ASP A 103 4.65 -9.80 -6.96
C ASP A 103 4.40 -8.59 -6.04
N ALA A 104 5.20 -8.50 -4.98
CA ALA A 104 5.25 -7.34 -4.09
C ALA A 104 6.27 -6.26 -4.52
N THR A 105 6.66 -6.18 -5.80
CA THR A 105 7.69 -5.22 -6.24
C THR A 105 7.14 -3.85 -6.64
N LEU A 106 8.02 -2.84 -6.60
CA LEU A 106 7.79 -1.52 -7.18
C LEU A 106 8.48 -1.40 -8.55
N THR A 107 7.89 -0.61 -9.46
CA THR A 107 8.50 -0.14 -10.71
C THR A 107 9.13 1.24 -10.57
N SER A 108 8.70 2.04 -9.59
CA SER A 108 9.38 3.28 -9.20
C SER A 108 9.20 3.63 -7.73
N LEU A 109 10.16 4.38 -7.19
CA LEU A 109 10.07 5.06 -5.89
C LEU A 109 10.72 6.43 -6.03
N THR A 110 9.94 7.49 -5.85
CA THR A 110 10.42 8.88 -5.86
C THR A 110 10.04 9.60 -4.58
N THR A 111 10.70 10.72 -4.28
CA THR A 111 10.47 11.48 -3.05
C THR A 111 10.76 12.96 -3.26
N THR A 112 10.10 13.82 -2.48
CA THR A 112 10.44 15.25 -2.40
C THR A 112 11.76 15.53 -1.68
N ALA A 113 12.40 14.50 -1.09
CA ALA A 113 13.76 14.59 -0.58
C ALA A 113 14.82 14.71 -1.70
N GLY A 114 14.44 14.51 -2.96
CA GLY A 114 15.34 14.51 -4.12
C GLY A 114 15.69 13.11 -4.61
N ALA A 115 16.83 12.98 -5.29
CA ALA A 115 17.30 11.69 -5.79
C ALA A 115 17.65 10.75 -4.62
N ILE A 116 17.27 9.48 -4.76
CA ILE A 116 17.61 8.41 -3.81
C ILE A 116 18.90 7.70 -4.25
N SER A 117 19.68 7.22 -3.28
CA SER A 117 20.90 6.45 -3.51
C SER A 117 20.81 5.08 -2.84
N PRO A 118 21.05 3.98 -3.58
CA PRO A 118 21.33 3.94 -5.03
C PRO A 118 20.13 4.37 -5.88
N THR A 119 20.34 4.60 -7.18
CA THR A 119 19.21 4.80 -8.12
C THR A 119 18.24 3.62 -8.01
N PHE A 120 16.94 3.89 -8.12
CA PHE A 120 15.92 2.89 -7.92
C PHE A 120 16.15 1.63 -8.78
N ALA A 121 16.06 0.46 -8.13
CA ALA A 121 16.01 -0.84 -8.77
C ALA A 121 15.06 -1.75 -7.99
N ALA A 122 14.18 -2.48 -8.68
CA ALA A 122 13.09 -3.25 -8.04
C ALA A 122 13.57 -4.26 -6.99
N ALA A 123 14.78 -4.81 -7.14
CA ALA A 123 15.39 -5.75 -6.19
C ALA A 123 16.06 -5.08 -4.99
N THR A 124 16.36 -3.78 -5.06
CA THR A 124 17.00 -3.04 -3.97
C THR A 124 15.94 -2.51 -3.02
N VAL A 125 16.08 -2.85 -1.74
CA VAL A 125 15.11 -2.52 -0.68
C VAL A 125 15.61 -1.47 0.30
N ALA A 126 16.85 -1.00 0.18
CA ALA A 126 17.42 0.01 1.06
C ALA A 126 17.95 1.20 0.25
N TYR A 127 17.50 2.39 0.62
CA TYR A 127 17.84 3.64 -0.03
C TYR A 127 18.16 4.73 0.98
N THR A 128 18.88 5.74 0.52
CA THR A 128 19.23 6.92 1.31
C THR A 128 18.93 8.20 0.53
N ALA A 129 18.57 9.26 1.26
CA ALA A 129 18.50 10.63 0.75
C ALA A 129 18.93 11.60 1.86
N SER A 130 19.25 12.84 1.50
CA SER A 130 19.56 13.89 2.48
C SER A 130 18.88 15.20 2.12
N VAL A 131 18.36 15.88 3.12
CA VAL A 131 17.67 17.16 2.97
C VAL A 131 18.27 18.21 3.88
N SER A 132 18.08 19.48 3.51
CA SER A 132 18.48 20.61 4.35
C SER A 132 17.73 20.62 5.68
N ASN A 133 18.26 21.33 6.67
CA ASN A 133 17.58 21.48 7.96
C ASN A 133 16.17 22.11 7.84
N ALA A 134 15.94 22.96 6.84
CA ALA A 134 14.66 23.64 6.62
C ALA A 134 13.55 22.68 6.16
N THR A 135 13.90 21.52 5.61
CA THR A 135 12.92 20.51 5.17
C THR A 135 12.44 19.70 6.37
N THR A 136 11.27 20.04 6.90
CA THR A 136 10.67 19.40 8.09
C THR A 136 9.83 18.16 7.77
N SER A 137 9.50 17.93 6.50
CA SER A 137 8.74 16.77 6.05
C SER A 137 9.04 16.46 4.59
N VAL A 138 8.80 15.22 4.17
CA VAL A 138 8.88 14.77 2.77
C VAL A 138 7.65 13.95 2.41
N THR A 139 7.45 13.69 1.11
CA THR A 139 6.49 12.70 0.63
C THR A 139 7.23 11.65 -0.19
N VAL A 140 6.60 10.49 -0.36
CA VAL A 140 7.05 9.44 -1.28
C VAL A 140 5.95 9.14 -2.30
N THR A 141 6.35 8.83 -3.53
CA THR A 141 5.45 8.45 -4.62
C THR A 141 5.94 7.13 -5.23
N PRO A 142 5.54 5.99 -4.65
CA PRO A 142 5.85 4.67 -5.18
C PRO A 142 4.86 4.23 -6.28
N THR A 143 5.33 3.43 -7.23
CA THR A 143 4.49 2.77 -8.25
C THR A 143 4.66 1.27 -8.14
N LYS A 144 3.58 0.53 -7.86
CA LYS A 144 3.60 -0.94 -7.77
C LYS A 144 3.70 -1.60 -9.15
N SER A 145 4.34 -2.77 -9.19
CA SER A 145 4.40 -3.62 -10.39
C SER A 145 3.06 -4.31 -10.63
N ASP A 146 2.50 -4.96 -9.59
CA ASP A 146 1.19 -5.59 -9.67
C ASP A 146 0.05 -4.59 -9.42
N ALA A 147 -0.87 -4.49 -10.38
CA ALA A 147 -2.06 -3.67 -10.31
C ALA A 147 -3.02 -4.03 -9.16
N ASN A 148 -2.89 -5.21 -8.54
CA ASN A 148 -3.72 -5.66 -7.42
C ASN A 148 -3.03 -5.60 -6.04
N ALA A 149 -1.72 -5.33 -5.97
CA ALA A 149 -1.00 -5.19 -4.68
C ALA A 149 -1.44 -3.95 -3.86
N ASN A 150 -1.33 -4.00 -2.54
CA ASN A 150 -1.55 -2.85 -1.64
C ASN A 150 -0.24 -2.10 -1.39
N ILE A 151 -0.30 -0.77 -1.23
CA ILE A 151 0.85 0.05 -0.81
C ILE A 151 0.51 0.77 0.49
N GLN A 152 1.37 0.63 1.48
CA GLN A 152 1.28 1.37 2.74
C GLN A 152 2.60 2.07 3.04
N VAL A 153 2.52 3.24 3.67
CA VAL A 153 3.69 4.04 4.03
C VAL A 153 3.65 4.47 5.48
N ARG A 154 4.81 4.56 6.12
CA ARG A 154 4.97 5.16 7.45
C ARG A 154 6.34 5.83 7.59
N VAL A 155 6.47 6.66 8.61
CA VAL A 155 7.75 7.27 9.00
C VAL A 155 8.02 7.00 10.48
N ASN A 156 9.28 6.73 10.80
CA ASN A 156 9.81 6.55 12.16
C ASN A 156 8.99 5.58 13.03
N GLY A 157 8.53 4.47 12.43
CA GLY A 157 7.74 3.46 13.14
C GLY A 157 6.31 3.85 13.49
N GLY A 158 5.79 4.96 12.93
CA GLY A 158 4.40 5.37 13.08
C GLY A 158 3.40 4.40 12.43
N ALA A 159 2.11 4.75 12.50
CA ALA A 159 1.06 3.97 11.85
C ALA A 159 1.21 3.98 10.32
N TYR A 160 0.90 2.84 9.69
CA TYR A 160 0.84 2.74 8.24
C TYR A 160 -0.39 3.45 7.68
N ALA A 161 -0.19 4.24 6.63
CA ALA A 161 -1.24 4.83 5.81
C ALA A 161 -1.24 4.19 4.42
N THR A 162 -2.41 3.73 3.97
CA THR A 162 -2.58 3.19 2.61
C THR A 162 -2.61 4.33 1.58
N ILE A 163 -1.93 4.14 0.46
CA ILE A 163 -1.89 5.11 -0.65
C ILE A 163 -2.13 4.42 -1.99
N ASN A 164 -2.56 5.21 -2.98
CA ASN A 164 -2.71 4.74 -4.36
C ASN A 164 -1.35 4.70 -5.07
N SER A 165 -1.19 3.74 -5.98
CA SER A 165 -0.01 3.65 -6.85
C SER A 165 0.19 4.94 -7.65
N GLY A 166 1.43 5.41 -7.74
CA GLY A 166 1.79 6.63 -8.45
C GLY A 166 1.29 7.94 -7.80
N SER A 167 0.65 7.87 -6.63
CA SER A 167 0.19 9.03 -5.88
C SER A 167 1.13 9.35 -4.73
N ALA A 168 1.35 10.64 -4.46
CA ALA A 168 2.16 11.06 -3.33
C ALA A 168 1.48 10.69 -2.00
N SER A 169 2.28 10.26 -1.03
CA SER A 169 1.84 10.10 0.35
C SER A 169 1.42 11.44 0.97
N SER A 170 0.72 11.38 2.12
CA SER A 170 0.68 12.51 3.04
C SER A 170 2.09 12.90 3.50
N ALA A 171 2.24 14.11 4.04
CA ALA A 171 3.53 14.61 4.53
C ALA A 171 4.06 13.72 5.69
N LEU A 172 5.27 13.19 5.50
CA LEU A 172 5.99 12.38 6.46
C LEU A 172 6.95 13.28 7.24
N ALA A 173 6.64 13.57 8.50
CA ALA A 173 7.41 14.47 9.35
C ALA A 173 8.81 13.91 9.65
N LEU A 174 9.82 14.79 9.60
CA LEU A 174 11.23 14.47 9.81
C LEU A 174 11.75 15.09 11.10
N ASN A 175 12.34 14.24 11.94
CA ASN A 175 13.23 14.65 13.03
C ASN A 175 14.58 15.11 12.46
N VAL A 176 15.30 15.97 13.17
CA VAL A 176 16.70 16.25 12.82
C VAL A 176 17.52 14.96 12.97
N GLY A 177 18.38 14.67 12.00
CA GLY A 177 19.11 13.41 11.92
C GLY A 177 18.44 12.39 10.99
N SER A 178 18.62 11.11 11.30
CA SER A 178 18.14 10.00 10.48
C SER A 178 16.64 9.76 10.70
N ASN A 179 15.90 9.58 9.60
CA ASN A 179 14.48 9.22 9.60
C ASN A 179 14.26 8.01 8.71
N THR A 180 13.58 7.00 9.22
CA THR A 180 13.28 5.78 8.48
C THR A 180 11.87 5.89 7.90
N ILE A 181 11.77 5.81 6.58
CA ILE A 181 10.50 5.74 5.87
C ILE A 181 10.36 4.32 5.30
N ASP A 182 9.30 3.63 5.71
CA ASP A 182 8.98 2.29 5.21
C ASP A 182 7.86 2.41 4.16
N VAL A 183 8.08 1.81 3.00
CA VAL A 183 7.08 1.61 1.95
C VAL A 183 6.82 0.11 1.85
N LEU A 184 5.71 -0.34 2.42
CA LEU A 184 5.31 -1.74 2.52
C LEU A 184 4.34 -2.09 1.38
N ILE A 185 4.67 -3.12 0.62
CA ILE A 185 3.87 -3.64 -0.47
C ILE A 185 3.41 -5.03 -0.05
N THR A 186 2.10 -5.25 -0.05
CA THR A 186 1.49 -6.57 0.11
C THR A 186 1.00 -7.00 -1.28
N ALA A 187 1.51 -8.12 -1.79
CA ALA A 187 1.09 -8.64 -3.08
C ALA A 187 -0.39 -9.06 -3.06
N GLN A 188 -0.95 -9.36 -4.23
CA GLN A 188 -2.33 -9.81 -4.34
C GLN A 188 -2.63 -11.07 -3.51
N ASP A 189 -1.64 -11.94 -3.32
CA ASP A 189 -1.77 -13.16 -2.49
C ASP A 189 -2.01 -12.89 -0.99
N GLY A 190 -1.93 -11.62 -0.55
CA GLY A 190 -2.14 -11.20 0.83
C GLY A 190 -1.07 -11.67 1.82
N THR A 191 -0.07 -12.44 1.39
CA THR A 191 0.93 -13.08 2.27
C THR A 191 2.35 -12.67 1.91
N THR A 192 2.63 -12.44 0.63
CA THR A 192 3.92 -11.95 0.18
C THR A 192 4.02 -10.45 0.43
N ILE A 193 4.98 -10.08 1.26
CA ILE A 193 5.22 -8.70 1.66
C ILE A 193 6.65 -8.32 1.30
N LYS A 194 6.83 -7.14 0.71
CA LYS A 194 8.14 -6.53 0.48
C LYS A 194 8.13 -5.10 1.02
N THR A 195 9.15 -4.75 1.79
CA THR A 195 9.30 -3.41 2.35
C THR A 195 10.53 -2.74 1.74
N TYR A 196 10.31 -1.59 1.12
CA TYR A 196 11.36 -0.69 0.66
C TYR A 196 11.60 0.37 1.74
N THR A 197 12.83 0.47 2.21
CA THR A 197 13.24 1.37 3.29
C THR A 197 14.02 2.54 2.71
N LEU A 198 13.58 3.76 2.97
CA LEU A 198 14.29 4.99 2.65
C LEU A 198 14.73 5.68 3.94
N ILE A 199 16.03 5.82 4.12
CA ILE A 199 16.61 6.59 5.21
C ILE A 199 16.84 8.02 4.73
N VAL A 200 16.07 8.97 5.25
CA VAL A 200 16.23 10.40 4.97
C VAL A 200 16.98 11.07 6.10
N THR A 201 18.18 11.56 5.82
CA THR A 201 18.96 12.35 6.78
C THR A 201 18.61 13.82 6.65
N ARG A 202 17.91 14.36 7.66
CA ARG A 202 17.69 15.80 7.80
C ARG A 202 18.91 16.41 8.49
N ILE A 203 19.70 17.15 7.74
CA ILE A 203 20.98 17.69 8.23
C ILE A 203 20.71 18.69 9.35
N SER A 204 21.49 18.64 10.42
CA SER A 204 21.50 19.68 11.45
C SER A 204 22.28 20.90 10.95
N VAL A 205 21.80 22.11 11.22
CA VAL A 205 22.66 23.29 11.02
C VAL A 205 23.69 23.30 12.15
N LEU A 206 24.98 23.18 11.79
CA LEU A 206 26.03 23.62 12.70
C LEU A 206 25.94 25.13 12.75
N GLY A 207 25.70 25.67 13.93
CA GLY A 207 26.08 27.04 14.19
C GLY A 207 27.55 27.19 13.92
N LEU A 208 27.98 28.27 13.25
CA LEU A 208 29.35 28.70 13.42
C LEU A 208 29.41 29.50 14.71
N ASP A 209 30.36 29.16 15.56
CA ASP A 209 30.69 30.01 16.68
C ASP A 209 31.44 31.26 16.23
N GLN A 210 31.73 32.14 17.18
CA GLN A 210 32.52 33.35 16.97
C GLN A 210 33.92 33.11 16.37
N ASN A 211 34.42 31.87 16.39
CA ASN A 211 35.70 31.45 15.79
C ASN A 211 35.52 30.67 14.48
N GLY A 212 34.30 30.60 13.94
CA GLY A 212 34.00 29.83 12.73
C GLY A 212 34.02 28.32 12.95
N GLN A 213 33.99 27.85 14.20
CA GLN A 213 33.92 26.43 14.53
C GLN A 213 32.47 25.95 14.64
N PRO A 214 32.17 24.72 14.23
CA PRO A 214 30.87 24.10 14.47
C PRO A 214 30.47 24.09 15.96
N THR A 215 29.30 24.64 16.29
CA THR A 215 28.71 24.60 17.64
C THR A 215 27.26 24.13 17.60
N THR A 216 26.88 23.34 18.60
CA THR A 216 25.49 22.95 18.90
C THR A 216 24.90 23.74 20.08
N ASN A 217 25.70 24.57 20.76
CA ASN A 217 25.24 25.44 21.84
C ASN A 217 24.64 26.73 21.26
N PRO A 218 23.33 27.00 21.47
CA PRO A 218 22.65 28.19 20.95
C PRO A 218 23.26 29.51 21.43
N SER A 219 23.89 29.51 22.61
CA SER A 219 24.53 30.68 23.21
C SER A 219 25.82 31.10 22.49
N ASN A 220 26.41 30.18 21.71
CA ASN A 220 27.68 30.39 21.03
C ASN A 220 27.47 30.69 19.53
N LEU A 221 26.23 30.87 19.06
CA LEU A 221 25.93 31.16 17.65
C LEU A 221 26.34 32.59 17.28
N LEU A 222 26.97 32.75 16.11
CA LEU A 222 27.29 34.06 15.57
C LEU A 222 26.02 34.90 15.32
N ASN A 223 25.76 35.90 16.16
CA ASN A 223 24.69 36.86 15.96
C ASN A 223 25.02 37.79 14.78
N LYS A 224 24.47 37.51 13.59
CA LYS A 224 24.65 38.37 12.40
C LYS A 224 23.70 39.58 12.33
N ASN A 225 22.91 39.85 13.37
CA ASN A 225 21.86 40.88 13.35
C ASN A 225 22.13 42.08 14.30
N GLY A 226 23.39 42.44 14.52
CA GLY A 226 23.75 43.74 15.13
C GLY A 226 24.09 44.77 14.07
N ALA A 227 23.10 45.56 13.67
CA ALA A 227 23.25 46.65 12.71
C ALA A 227 24.35 47.66 13.11
N LYS A 228 25.07 48.14 12.11
CA LYS A 228 25.97 49.29 12.11
C LYS A 228 25.23 50.55 12.62
N GLY A 229 25.72 51.17 13.71
CA GLY A 229 25.47 52.57 14.01
C GLY A 229 25.39 52.97 15.48
N ALA A 230 26.51 53.39 16.08
CA ALA A 230 26.62 54.60 16.92
C ALA A 230 28.08 54.84 17.37
N GLY A 231 28.68 55.92 16.85
CA GLY A 231 29.64 56.82 17.52
C GLY A 231 30.92 56.29 18.17
N GLY A 232 32.07 56.67 17.61
CA GLY A 232 33.35 56.75 18.33
C GLY A 232 34.57 56.39 17.49
N SER A 233 35.07 57.32 16.68
CA SER A 233 36.42 57.18 16.12
C SER A 233 37.41 57.44 17.25
N VAL A 234 38.11 56.39 17.68
CA VAL A 234 39.24 56.48 18.62
C VAL A 234 40.48 56.94 17.86
N ASP A 235 41.21 57.91 18.43
CA ASP A 235 42.49 58.32 17.86
C ASP A 235 43.57 57.24 18.07
N LYS A 236 44.72 57.41 17.42
CA LYS A 236 45.89 56.52 17.50
C LYS A 236 46.46 56.33 18.93
N ASN A 237 45.92 57.03 19.92
CA ASN A 237 46.29 56.94 21.33
C ASN A 237 45.14 56.43 22.24
N GLY A 238 44.02 55.98 21.66
CA GLY A 238 43.00 55.20 22.37
C GLY A 238 42.07 55.98 23.30
N ARG A 239 41.88 57.30 23.10
CA ARG A 239 40.84 58.07 23.82
C ARG A 239 39.58 58.24 22.99
N ILE A 240 38.43 58.08 23.65
CA ILE A 240 37.10 58.33 23.07
C ILE A 240 36.92 59.84 22.96
N LEU A 241 36.71 60.35 21.74
CA LEU A 241 36.29 61.72 21.52
C LEU A 241 34.77 61.79 21.75
N ASN A 242 34.35 62.54 22.76
CA ASN A 242 32.93 62.84 23.04
C ASN A 242 32.32 63.70 21.93
#